data_AF-A0A8T4KU52-F1
#
_entry.id   AF-A0A8T4KU52-F1
#
_cell.length_a   1.000
_cell.length_b   1.000
_cell.length_c   1.000
_cell.angle_alpha   90.00
_cell.angle_beta   90.00
_cell.angle_gamma   90.00
#
_symmetry.space_group_name_H-M   'P 1'
#
loop_
_entity.id
_entity.type
_entity.pdbx_description
1 polymer ?
#
loop_
_entity_poly.entity_id
_entity_poly.type
_entity_poly.pdbx_seq_one_letter_code
_entity_poly.pdbx_strand_id
1 'polypeptide(L)'
;MGLRPGRCYTKIHRPYTRQSRRRPRKGYVKGVPKPKITVFEAGTKDNYKNTIFLISKDHKQIRHNALESARVAVTQTLEKHISKGEKFFFKTRVYPHHILRENAMATGAGADRFQQGMRASFGKPISTAAQVKVGQKIMEIQINDANLKLAKKAFKQAGYKLPVLCRIEIVKNDIKL
;
A
#
# COMPACT_ATOMS: atom_id res chain seq x y z
N MET A 1 10.75 19.53 5.03
CA MET A 1 9.29 19.63 5.25
C MET A 1 8.75 18.24 5.57
N GLY A 2 7.95 18.11 6.63
CA GLY A 2 7.34 16.84 7.02
C GLY A 2 6.33 16.32 5.98
N LEU A 3 6.05 15.03 6.01
CA LEU A 3 5.02 14.42 5.16
C LEU A 3 3.64 15.00 5.52
N ARG A 4 2.90 15.51 4.52
CA ARG A 4 1.50 15.94 4.71
C ARG A 4 0.62 14.80 5.25
N PRO A 5 -0.45 15.13 6.01
CA PRO A 5 -1.35 14.13 6.56
C PRO A 5 -2.03 13.32 5.43
N GLY A 6 -2.35 12.05 5.72
CA GLY A 6 -2.91 11.12 4.74
C GLY A 6 -4.20 11.62 4.09
N ARG A 7 -5.04 12.32 4.85
CA ARG A 7 -6.34 12.85 4.39
C ARG A 7 -6.25 13.65 3.09
N CYS A 8 -5.16 14.40 2.87
CA CYS A 8 -4.96 15.23 1.69
C CYS A 8 -4.92 14.43 0.37
N TYR A 9 -4.55 13.16 0.42
CA TYR A 9 -4.29 12.34 -0.77
C TYR A 9 -5.25 11.15 -0.89
N THR A 10 -6.29 11.06 -0.06
CA THR A 10 -7.22 9.92 -0.06
C THR A 10 -8.20 9.92 -1.23
N LYS A 11 -8.55 11.11 -1.75
CA LYS A 11 -9.48 11.27 -2.87
C LYS A 11 -8.84 10.79 -4.17
N ILE A 12 -9.61 10.12 -5.01
CA ILE A 12 -9.12 9.63 -6.29
C ILE A 12 -9.08 10.77 -7.31
N HIS A 13 -7.98 10.81 -8.04
CA HIS A 13 -7.73 11.76 -9.12
C HIS A 13 -7.39 11.01 -10.40
N ARG A 14 -7.39 11.72 -11.53
CA ARG A 14 -6.95 11.18 -12.82
C ARG A 14 -5.58 10.50 -12.68
N PRO A 15 -5.41 9.26 -13.17
CA PRO A 15 -4.16 8.53 -13.01
C PRO A 15 -2.96 9.31 -13.55
N TYR A 16 -1.99 9.59 -12.66
CA TYR A 16 -0.73 10.22 -13.01
C TYR A 16 0.40 9.20 -12.83
N THR A 17 0.64 8.40 -13.87
CA THR A 17 1.46 7.16 -13.78
C THR A 17 2.57 7.09 -14.84
N ARG A 18 2.68 8.07 -15.73
CA ARG A 18 3.58 8.03 -16.90
C ARG A 18 5.05 8.24 -16.52
N GLN A 19 5.62 7.25 -15.84
CA GLN A 19 7.04 7.13 -15.54
C GLN A 19 7.64 5.98 -16.37
N SER A 20 8.85 6.17 -16.88
CA SER A 20 9.58 5.11 -17.57
C SER A 20 11.07 5.25 -17.33
N ARG A 21 11.68 4.21 -16.74
CA ARG A 21 13.13 4.13 -16.54
C ARG A 21 13.84 3.67 -17.81
N ARG A 22 13.27 2.68 -18.52
CA ARG A 22 13.87 2.08 -19.73
C ARG A 22 13.74 2.95 -20.97
N ARG A 23 12.64 3.70 -21.10
CA ARG A 23 12.38 4.59 -22.25
C ARG A 23 12.11 6.01 -21.76
N PRO A 24 13.15 6.79 -21.41
CA PRO A 24 12.98 8.12 -20.81
C PRO A 24 12.12 9.07 -21.65
N ARG A 25 12.18 8.98 -22.99
CA ARG A 25 11.33 9.76 -23.92
C ARG A 25 9.82 9.51 -23.73
N LYS A 26 9.43 8.33 -23.24
CA LYS A 26 8.02 7.97 -22.97
C LYS A 26 7.57 8.30 -21.53
N GLY A 27 8.50 8.64 -20.64
CA GLY A 27 8.21 9.00 -19.25
C GLY A 27 8.11 10.51 -19.09
N TYR A 28 6.90 11.06 -18.96
CA TYR A 28 6.67 12.48 -18.77
C TYR A 28 6.91 12.94 -17.33
N VAL A 29 6.79 12.03 -16.36
CA VAL A 29 7.04 12.35 -14.94
C VAL A 29 8.46 11.97 -14.57
N LYS A 30 9.25 12.97 -14.15
CA LYS A 30 10.65 12.82 -13.73
C LYS A 30 10.78 13.03 -12.22
N GLY A 31 11.82 12.46 -11.61
CA GLY A 31 12.12 12.65 -10.19
C GLY A 31 11.11 12.01 -9.24
N VAL A 32 10.42 10.95 -9.66
CA VAL A 32 9.49 10.22 -8.80
C VAL A 32 10.28 9.47 -7.72
N PRO A 33 9.96 9.66 -6.44
CA PRO A 33 10.65 8.95 -5.36
C PRO A 33 10.30 7.47 -5.37
N LYS A 34 11.25 6.64 -4.92
CA LYS A 34 11.06 5.19 -4.82
C LYS A 34 9.98 4.88 -3.75
N PRO A 35 9.05 3.94 -4.01
CA PRO A 35 8.07 3.54 -3.00
C PRO A 35 8.74 2.95 -1.76
N LYS A 36 8.17 3.22 -0.58
CA LYS A 36 8.66 2.64 0.69
C LYS A 36 8.44 1.12 0.75
N ILE A 37 7.32 0.64 0.20
CA ILE A 37 7.07 -0.80 0.06
C ILE A 37 7.96 -1.37 -1.04
N THR A 38 8.86 -2.28 -0.65
CA THR A 38 9.80 -2.96 -1.56
C THR A 38 9.50 -4.45 -1.66
N VAL A 39 9.03 -5.05 -0.56
CA VAL A 39 8.72 -6.48 -0.47
C VAL A 39 7.22 -6.67 -0.57
N PHE A 40 6.77 -7.39 -1.61
CA PHE A 40 5.36 -7.68 -1.83
C PHE A 40 4.96 -9.09 -1.40
N GLU A 41 5.92 -10.00 -1.27
CA GLU A 41 5.69 -11.39 -0.91
C GLU A 41 6.56 -11.74 0.31
N ALA A 42 6.00 -12.46 1.27
CA ALA A 42 6.70 -12.91 2.46
C ALA A 42 6.27 -14.34 2.82
N GLY A 43 7.16 -15.09 3.48
CA GLY A 43 6.93 -16.49 3.82
C GLY A 43 7.24 -17.45 2.67
N THR A 44 6.69 -18.66 2.73
CA THR A 44 6.99 -19.75 1.78
C THR A 44 5.82 -19.92 0.81
N LYS A 45 6.09 -20.01 -0.50
CA LYS A 45 5.06 -20.38 -1.48
C LYS A 45 4.83 -21.89 -1.40
N ASP A 46 3.63 -22.29 -1.04
CA ASP A 46 3.23 -23.69 -0.89
C ASP A 46 1.71 -23.82 -1.10
N ASN A 47 1.21 -25.05 -1.10
CA ASN A 47 -0.21 -25.34 -1.19
C ASN A 47 -0.86 -25.27 0.20
N TYR A 48 -1.59 -24.20 0.45
CA TYR A 48 -2.33 -23.99 1.70
C TYR A 48 -3.82 -24.25 1.53
N LYS A 49 -4.46 -24.77 2.58
CA LYS A 49 -5.90 -25.06 2.60
C LYS A 49 -6.78 -23.81 2.51
N ASN A 50 -6.36 -22.69 3.09
CA ASN A 50 -7.16 -21.47 3.13
C ASN A 50 -6.40 -20.28 2.55
N THR A 51 -7.13 -19.46 1.79
CA THR A 51 -6.70 -18.11 1.40
C THR A 51 -7.61 -17.08 2.06
N ILE A 52 -7.02 -16.14 2.75
CA ILE A 52 -7.73 -15.03 3.41
C ILE A 52 -7.36 -13.75 2.66
N PHE A 53 -8.37 -12.95 2.33
CA PHE A 53 -8.21 -11.69 1.62
C PHE A 53 -8.62 -10.51 2.49
N LEU A 54 -7.83 -9.44 2.43
CA LEU A 54 -8.21 -8.11 2.89
C LEU A 54 -8.72 -7.31 1.70
N ILE A 55 -10.00 -6.93 1.71
CA ILE A 55 -10.69 -6.32 0.58
C ILE A 55 -11.14 -4.90 0.93
N SER A 56 -10.96 -3.96 0.00
CA SER A 56 -11.44 -2.59 0.16
C SER A 56 -12.96 -2.50 0.05
N LYS A 57 -13.62 -1.81 0.98
CA LYS A 57 -15.02 -1.38 0.85
C LYS A 57 -15.16 0.00 0.21
N ASP A 58 -14.06 0.76 0.13
CA ASP A 58 -14.04 2.13 -0.37
C ASP A 58 -13.29 2.23 -1.72
N HIS A 59 -13.65 3.23 -2.51
CA HIS A 59 -12.88 3.68 -3.68
C HIS A 59 -12.00 4.88 -3.28
N LYS A 60 -10.75 4.63 -2.87
CA LYS A 60 -9.81 5.65 -2.36
C LYS A 60 -8.37 5.38 -2.80
N GLN A 61 -7.48 6.32 -2.53
CA GLN A 61 -6.05 6.11 -2.68
C GLN A 61 -5.39 5.68 -1.36
N ILE A 62 -4.46 4.73 -1.44
CA ILE A 62 -3.64 4.26 -0.34
C ILE A 62 -2.18 4.60 -0.66
N ARG A 63 -1.55 5.42 0.17
CA ARG A 63 -0.13 5.77 -0.02
C ARG A 63 0.79 4.58 0.24
N HIS A 64 1.97 4.57 -0.40
CA HIS A 64 2.96 3.50 -0.23
C HIS A 64 3.38 3.25 1.23
N ASN A 65 3.28 4.26 2.10
CA ASN A 65 3.72 4.17 3.49
C ASN A 65 2.68 3.44 4.33
N ALA A 66 1.40 3.68 4.08
CA ALA A 66 0.31 2.92 4.66
C ALA A 66 0.35 1.45 4.22
N LEU A 67 0.67 1.16 2.95
CA LEU A 67 0.87 -0.21 2.48
C LEU A 67 2.02 -0.90 3.22
N GLU A 68 3.17 -0.24 3.37
CA GLU A 68 4.29 -0.82 4.13
C GLU A 68 3.96 -0.99 5.61
N SER A 69 3.29 -0.04 6.25
CA SER A 69 2.87 -0.16 7.64
C SER A 69 1.86 -1.31 7.85
N ALA A 70 0.92 -1.50 6.92
CA ALA A 70 0.00 -2.62 6.94
C ALA A 70 0.74 -3.95 6.74
N ARG A 71 1.69 -4.01 5.80
CA ARG A 71 2.54 -5.18 5.55
C ARG A 71 3.31 -5.59 6.80
N VAL A 72 4.04 -4.66 7.41
CA VAL A 72 4.82 -4.89 8.64
C VAL A 72 3.91 -5.39 9.78
N ALA A 73 2.73 -4.79 9.96
CA ALA A 73 1.80 -5.22 10.99
C ALA A 73 1.36 -6.68 10.80
N VAL A 74 1.09 -7.09 9.55
CA VAL A 74 0.75 -8.48 9.24
C VAL A 74 1.95 -9.40 9.49
N THR A 75 3.09 -9.13 8.87
CA THR A 75 4.25 -10.03 8.94
C THR A 75 4.75 -10.17 10.38
N GLN A 76 4.84 -9.07 11.12
CA GLN A 76 5.26 -9.10 12.52
C GLN A 76 4.31 -9.92 13.42
N THR A 77 3.00 -9.86 13.14
CA THR A 77 2.00 -10.63 13.91
C THR A 77 2.05 -12.10 13.56
N LEU A 78 2.22 -12.44 12.28
CA LEU A 78 2.37 -13.82 11.83
C LEU A 78 3.66 -14.43 12.41
N GLU A 79 4.80 -13.77 12.22
CA GLU A 79 6.12 -14.27 12.66
C GLU A 79 6.23 -14.46 14.18
N LYS A 80 5.58 -13.61 14.98
CA LYS A 80 5.63 -13.70 16.44
C LYS A 80 4.77 -14.82 17.03
N HIS A 81 3.66 -15.15 16.37
CA HIS A 81 2.63 -16.00 16.96
C HIS A 81 2.44 -17.33 16.23
N ILE A 82 3.05 -17.50 15.05
CA ILE A 82 3.00 -18.77 14.34
C ILE A 82 3.93 -19.79 15.04
N SER A 83 3.49 -21.04 15.13
CA SER A 83 4.26 -22.09 15.79
C SER A 83 5.54 -22.39 15.01
N LYS A 84 6.61 -22.77 15.71
CA LYS A 84 7.88 -23.19 15.07
C LYS A 84 7.61 -24.34 14.10
N GLY A 85 7.90 -24.13 12.81
CA GLY A 85 7.72 -25.13 11.75
C GLY A 85 6.48 -24.93 10.87
N GLU A 86 5.51 -24.12 11.29
CA GLU A 86 4.35 -23.81 10.46
C GLU A 86 4.70 -22.72 9.45
N LYS A 87 4.35 -22.97 8.18
CA LYS A 87 4.58 -22.04 7.09
C LYS A 87 3.35 -21.19 6.83
N PHE A 88 3.56 -19.99 6.33
CA PHE A 88 2.53 -19.14 5.76
C PHE A 88 3.05 -18.49 4.48
N PHE A 89 2.12 -18.04 3.63
CA PHE A 89 2.43 -17.15 2.53
C PHE A 89 1.63 -15.86 2.69
N PHE A 90 2.29 -14.72 2.54
CA PHE A 90 1.66 -13.41 2.54
C PHE A 90 1.99 -12.68 1.24
N LYS A 91 1.00 -12.01 0.65
CA LYS A 91 1.22 -11.17 -0.52
C LYS A 91 0.41 -9.88 -0.49
N THR A 92 1.09 -8.76 -0.73
CA THR A 92 0.44 -7.50 -1.07
C THR A 92 0.11 -7.51 -2.56
N ARG A 93 -1.17 -7.46 -2.91
CA ARG A 93 -1.65 -7.56 -4.29
C ARG A 93 -1.60 -6.24 -5.05
N VAL A 94 -1.60 -5.12 -4.32
CA VAL A 94 -1.74 -3.78 -4.89
C VAL A 94 -0.41 -3.03 -4.92
N TYR A 95 -0.08 -2.42 -6.05
CA TYR A 95 1.15 -1.63 -6.23
C TYR A 95 0.86 -0.12 -6.34
N PRO A 96 1.68 0.75 -5.72
CA PRO A 96 1.47 2.19 -5.74
C PRO A 96 1.95 2.84 -7.04
N HIS A 97 1.15 2.75 -8.10
CA HIS A 97 1.47 3.31 -9.42
C HIS A 97 1.24 4.82 -9.55
N HIS A 98 0.28 5.36 -8.80
CA HIS A 98 -0.15 6.76 -8.92
C HIS A 98 0.86 7.68 -8.24
N ILE A 99 1.29 8.73 -8.93
CA ILE A 99 2.28 9.68 -8.43
C ILE A 99 1.56 10.87 -7.81
N LEU A 100 1.85 11.14 -6.55
CA LEU A 100 1.35 12.29 -5.81
C LEU A 100 2.29 13.47 -6.01
N ARG A 101 1.71 14.64 -6.30
CA ARG A 101 2.45 15.90 -6.43
C ARG A 101 2.07 16.84 -5.31
N GLU A 102 3.03 17.66 -4.93
CA GLU A 102 2.86 18.67 -3.89
C GLU A 102 3.49 19.99 -4.34
N ASN A 103 2.73 21.08 -4.21
CA ASN A 103 3.32 22.42 -4.24
C ASN A 103 3.96 22.67 -2.87
N ALA A 104 5.29 22.55 -2.80
CA ALA A 104 6.04 22.70 -1.57
C ALA A 104 6.08 24.19 -1.19
N MET A 105 5.64 24.51 0.03
CA MET A 105 5.80 25.86 0.56
C MET A 105 7.19 25.98 1.16
N ALA A 106 7.86 27.11 0.92
CA ALA A 106 9.07 27.42 1.64
C ALA A 106 8.66 27.78 3.08
N THR A 107 9.37 27.25 4.07
CA THR A 107 9.11 27.50 5.48
C THR A 107 10.38 28.05 6.11
N GLY A 108 10.27 29.11 6.92
CA GLY A 108 11.41 29.79 7.55
C GLY A 108 11.37 31.30 7.32
N ALA A 109 12.26 32.03 7.97
CA ALA A 109 12.40 33.48 7.76
C ALA A 109 12.84 33.78 6.32
N GLY A 110 12.16 34.70 5.64
CA GLY A 110 12.46 35.07 4.24
C GLY A 110 11.99 34.07 3.18
N ALA A 111 11.19 33.06 3.55
CA ALA A 111 10.61 32.08 2.63
C ALA A 111 9.68 32.73 1.57
N ASP A 112 9.03 33.83 1.94
CA ASP A 112 8.19 34.66 1.08
C ASP A 112 8.94 35.20 -0.14
N ARG A 113 10.24 35.48 -0.01
CA ARG A 113 11.08 35.99 -1.10
C ARG A 113 11.32 34.95 -2.20
N PHE A 114 11.27 33.67 -1.85
CA PHE A 114 11.52 32.54 -2.77
C PHE A 114 10.24 31.84 -3.23
N GLN A 115 9.13 32.05 -2.53
CA GLN A 115 7.86 31.42 -2.83
C GLN A 115 6.98 32.32 -3.70
N GLN A 116 6.68 31.90 -4.93
CA GLN A 116 5.81 32.63 -5.87
C GLN A 116 4.29 32.50 -5.56
N GLY A 117 3.94 32.12 -4.33
CA GLY A 117 2.56 31.81 -3.94
C GLY A 117 1.95 30.70 -4.80
N MET A 118 0.85 31.01 -5.50
CA MET A 118 0.10 30.09 -6.35
C MET A 118 0.51 30.12 -7.83
N ARG A 119 1.39 31.04 -8.23
CA ARG A 119 1.97 31.06 -9.57
C ARG A 119 2.81 29.77 -9.76
N ALA A 120 2.62 29.08 -10.89
CA ALA A 120 3.27 27.80 -11.20
C ALA A 120 3.03 26.66 -10.17
N SER A 121 1.82 26.54 -9.63
CA SER A 121 1.44 25.63 -8.53
C SER A 121 1.34 24.12 -8.87
N PHE A 122 1.82 23.67 -10.04
CA PHE A 122 1.72 22.26 -10.45
C PHE A 122 2.46 21.29 -9.52
N GLY A 123 3.46 21.79 -8.78
CA GLY A 123 4.16 21.06 -7.73
C GLY A 123 5.13 19.99 -8.24
N LYS A 124 5.89 19.40 -7.30
CA LYS A 124 6.88 18.35 -7.57
C LYS A 124 6.35 16.98 -7.14
N PRO A 125 6.74 15.87 -7.78
CA PRO A 125 6.35 14.53 -7.33
C PRO A 125 6.99 14.23 -5.97
N ILE A 126 6.17 13.84 -4.99
CA ILE A 126 6.59 13.68 -3.59
C ILE A 126 6.43 12.26 -3.06
N SER A 127 5.48 11.50 -3.59
CA SER A 127 5.16 10.15 -3.11
C SER A 127 4.40 9.37 -4.17
N THR A 128 4.14 8.10 -3.90
CA THR A 128 3.27 7.26 -4.71
C THR A 128 2.15 6.63 -3.88
N ALA A 129 1.03 6.37 -4.56
CA ALA A 129 -0.16 5.77 -4.00
C ALA A 129 -0.73 4.71 -4.94
N ALA A 130 -1.48 3.79 -4.35
CA ALA A 130 -2.30 2.84 -5.05
C ALA A 130 -3.74 3.34 -5.08
N GLN A 131 -4.36 3.34 -6.26
CA GLN A 131 -5.79 3.61 -6.38
C GLN A 131 -6.51 2.27 -6.29
N VAL A 132 -7.36 2.11 -5.27
CA VAL A 132 -8.13 0.88 -5.03
C VAL A 132 -9.60 1.10 -5.26
N LYS A 133 -10.26 0.11 -5.88
CA LYS A 133 -11.71 0.04 -6.10
C LYS A 133 -12.42 -0.69 -4.98
N VAL A 134 -13.73 -0.43 -4.87
CA VAL A 134 -14.62 -1.23 -4.01
C VAL A 134 -14.55 -2.69 -4.46
N GLY A 135 -14.41 -3.62 -3.51
CA GLY A 135 -14.27 -5.06 -3.78
C GLY A 135 -12.86 -5.50 -4.18
N GLN A 136 -11.90 -4.58 -4.34
CA GLN A 136 -10.54 -4.95 -4.72
C GLN A 136 -9.77 -5.58 -3.56
N LYS A 137 -9.15 -6.74 -3.82
CA LYS A 137 -8.25 -7.44 -2.88
C LYS A 137 -6.94 -6.66 -2.73
N ILE A 138 -6.64 -6.19 -1.52
CA ILE A 138 -5.45 -5.40 -1.18
C ILE A 138 -4.27 -6.30 -0.80
N MET A 139 -4.53 -7.25 0.08
CA MET A 139 -3.55 -8.19 0.62
C MET A 139 -4.18 -9.58 0.73
N GLU A 140 -3.32 -10.60 0.73
CA GLU A 140 -3.71 -11.99 0.96
C GLU A 140 -2.75 -12.69 1.92
N ILE A 141 -3.30 -13.65 2.66
CA ILE A 141 -2.56 -14.60 3.49
C ILE A 141 -3.06 -15.98 3.10
N GLN A 142 -2.15 -16.89 2.78
CA GLN A 142 -2.45 -18.30 2.61
C GLN A 142 -1.90 -19.06 3.81
N ILE A 143 -2.74 -19.86 4.44
CA ILE A 143 -2.41 -20.55 5.69
C ILE A 143 -3.28 -21.80 5.89
N ASN A 144 -2.82 -22.71 6.75
CA ASN A 144 -3.59 -23.89 7.16
C ASN A 144 -4.62 -23.57 8.24
N ASP A 145 -5.57 -24.48 8.47
CA ASP A 145 -6.72 -24.29 9.37
C ASP A 145 -6.32 -23.90 10.80
N ALA A 146 -5.20 -24.44 11.30
CA ALA A 146 -4.71 -24.19 12.66
C ALA A 146 -4.54 -22.69 12.97
N ASN A 147 -4.06 -21.91 12.00
CA ASN A 147 -3.70 -20.50 12.20
C ASN A 147 -4.70 -19.50 11.61
N LEU A 148 -5.90 -19.97 11.25
CA LEU A 148 -6.92 -19.13 10.63
C LEU A 148 -7.35 -17.96 11.55
N LYS A 149 -7.48 -18.20 12.86
CA LYS A 149 -7.81 -17.16 13.86
C LYS A 149 -6.71 -16.08 13.94
N LEU A 150 -5.46 -16.50 13.86
CA LEU A 150 -4.29 -15.63 13.90
C LEU A 150 -4.25 -14.73 12.66
N ALA A 151 -4.45 -15.31 11.48
CA ALA A 151 -4.49 -14.55 10.22
C ALA A 151 -5.64 -13.52 10.19
N LYS A 152 -6.82 -13.84 10.73
CA LYS A 152 -7.91 -12.87 10.92
C LYS A 152 -7.50 -11.69 11.79
N LYS A 153 -6.82 -11.97 12.92
CA LYS A 153 -6.31 -10.93 13.83
C LYS A 153 -5.28 -10.04 13.15
N ALA A 154 -4.34 -10.63 12.41
CA ALA A 154 -3.32 -9.91 11.65
C ALA A 154 -3.96 -8.95 10.61
N PHE A 155 -4.97 -9.41 9.87
CA PHE A 155 -5.67 -8.55 8.91
C PHE A 155 -6.54 -7.47 9.54
N LYS A 156 -7.13 -7.72 10.71
CA LYS A 156 -7.83 -6.68 11.46
C LYS A 156 -6.87 -5.54 11.83
N GLN A 157 -5.66 -5.88 12.29
CA GLN A 157 -4.63 -4.88 12.60
C GLN A 157 -4.13 -4.14 11.35
N ALA A 158 -3.95 -4.86 10.24
CA ALA A 158 -3.59 -4.27 8.95
C ALA A 158 -4.62 -3.25 8.47
N GLY A 159 -5.91 -3.58 8.63
CA GLY A 159 -7.02 -2.69 8.28
C GLY A 159 -6.93 -1.32 8.98
N TYR A 160 -6.50 -1.28 10.25
CA TYR A 160 -6.32 -0.01 10.98
C TYR A 160 -5.19 0.87 10.44
N LYS A 161 -4.26 0.32 9.65
CA LYS A 161 -3.16 1.09 9.04
C LYS A 161 -3.58 1.72 7.70
N LEU A 162 -4.70 1.31 7.13
CA LEU A 162 -5.16 1.75 5.83
C LEU A 162 -6.21 2.87 5.96
N PRO A 163 -6.28 3.79 4.98
CA PRO A 163 -7.29 4.87 4.96
C PRO A 163 -8.66 4.42 4.44
N VAL A 164 -8.85 3.11 4.22
CA VAL A 164 -10.06 2.50 3.65
C VAL A 164 -10.72 1.57 4.64
N LEU A 165 -12.05 1.56 4.64
CA LEU A 165 -12.78 0.49 5.32
C LEU A 165 -12.49 -0.84 4.62
N CYS A 166 -12.18 -1.86 5.41
CA CYS A 166 -11.81 -3.17 4.90
C CYS A 166 -12.83 -4.24 5.31
N ARG A 167 -12.99 -5.26 4.48
CA ARG A 167 -13.62 -6.54 4.86
C ARG A 167 -12.60 -7.66 4.76
N ILE A 168 -12.78 -8.70 5.57
CA ILE A 168 -11.97 -9.91 5.52
C ILE A 168 -12.84 -11.00 4.90
N GLU A 169 -12.31 -11.66 3.87
CA GLU A 169 -12.98 -12.76 3.16
C GLU A 169 -12.09 -14.00 3.23
N ILE A 170 -12.69 -15.17 3.42
CA ILE A 170 -11.97 -16.44 3.55
C ILE A 170 -12.46 -17.34 2.44
N VAL A 171 -11.52 -17.87 1.67
CA VAL A 171 -11.75 -18.82 0.59
C VAL A 171 -11.03 -20.10 0.95
N LYS A 172 -11.77 -21.21 0.99
CA LYS A 172 -11.17 -22.55 1.07
C LYS A 172 -10.64 -22.90 -0.32
N ASN A 173 -9.40 -23.33 -0.38
CA ASN A 173 -8.79 -23.80 -1.62
C ASN A 173 -9.06 -25.30 -1.72
N ASP A 174 -9.62 -25.74 -2.85
CA ASP A 174 -9.72 -27.16 -3.16
C ASP A 174 -8.33 -27.68 -3.52
N ILE A 175 -7.66 -28.31 -2.56
CA ILE A 175 -6.40 -28.99 -2.84
C ILE A 175 -6.77 -30.28 -3.58
N LYS A 176 -6.57 -30.29 -4.90
CA LYS A 176 -6.49 -31.56 -5.63
C LYS A 176 -5.23 -32.26 -5.11
N LEU A 177 -5.45 -33.33 -4.36
CA LEU A 177 -4.42 -34.28 -3.94
C LEU A 177 -3.70 -34.86 -5.17
#